data_AF-S0FGN5-F1
#
_entry.id   AF-S0FGN5-F1
#
_cell.length_a   1.000
_cell.length_b   1.000
_cell.length_c   1.000
_cell.angle_alpha   90.00
_cell.angle_beta   90.00
_cell.angle_gamma   90.00
#
_symmetry.space_group_name_H-M   'P 1'
#
loop_
_entity.id
_entity.type
_entity.pdbx_description
1 polymer ?
#
loop_
_entity_poly.entity_id
_entity_poly.type
_entity_poly.pdbx_seq_one_letter_code
_entity_poly.pdbx_strand_id
1 'polypeptide(L)'
;MPVKNISFLNGRKEVLRRYKFTSLPIREQMIINKSIEFFSDPEPCFIHRSAVLKRLLAEIENYFTAVAQGGSNEVRCSAFTEKFGDMINFGEGAESLEFDLER
;
A
#
# COMPACT_ATOMS: atom_id res chain seq x y z
N MET A 1 7.38 -6.43 -12.78
CA MET A 1 8.45 -5.65 -12.12
C MET A 1 7.89 -5.22 -10.78
N PRO A 2 8.49 -5.63 -9.65
CA PRO A 2 7.97 -5.29 -8.35
C PRO A 2 8.18 -3.81 -8.04
N VAL A 3 7.30 -3.25 -7.21
CA VAL A 3 7.42 -1.86 -6.78
C VAL A 3 8.48 -1.77 -5.69
N LYS A 4 9.45 -0.88 -5.86
CA LYS A 4 10.56 -0.68 -4.91
C LYS A 4 10.17 0.28 -3.80
N ASN A 5 9.78 1.49 -4.19
CA ASN A 5 9.54 2.62 -3.30
C ASN A 5 8.30 3.38 -3.74
N ILE A 6 7.61 3.97 -2.76
CA ILE A 6 6.48 4.86 -2.99
C ILE A 6 6.78 6.19 -2.31
N SER A 7 6.60 7.27 -3.06
CA SER A 7 6.80 8.65 -2.64
C SER A 7 5.45 9.36 -2.65
N PHE A 8 5.14 10.08 -1.59
CA PHE A 8 3.90 10.85 -1.42
C PHE A 8 4.22 12.31 -1.74
N LEU A 9 3.45 12.90 -2.64
CA LEU A 9 3.66 14.26 -3.11
C LEU A 9 2.48 15.15 -2.71
N ASN A 10 2.78 16.40 -2.36
CA ASN A 10 1.76 17.45 -2.21
C ASN A 10 1.38 18.05 -3.58
N GLY A 11 0.44 19.00 -3.64
CA GLY A 11 0.06 19.69 -4.89
C GLY A 11 1.16 20.51 -5.54
N ARG A 12 2.29 20.74 -4.85
CA ARG A 12 3.50 21.36 -5.41
C ARG A 12 4.48 20.33 -5.97
N LYS A 13 4.12 19.04 -5.99
CA LYS A 13 5.00 17.90 -6.32
C LYS A 13 6.23 17.80 -5.41
N GLU A 14 6.15 18.30 -4.18
CA GLU A 14 7.20 18.10 -3.18
C GLU A 14 6.97 16.76 -2.48
N VAL A 15 8.03 15.96 -2.35
CA VAL A 15 7.97 14.66 -1.66
C VAL A 15 7.80 14.90 -0.17
N LEU A 16 6.60 14.65 0.34
CA LEU A 16 6.29 14.71 1.76
C LEU A 16 6.90 13.53 2.51
N ARG A 17 6.77 12.32 1.95
CA ARG A 17 7.21 11.06 2.58
C ARG A 17 7.62 10.05 1.52
N ARG A 18 8.56 9.18 1.86
CA ARG A 18 8.95 8.04 1.02
C ARG A 18 9.02 6.79 1.88
N TYR A 19 8.39 5.72 1.39
CA TYR A 19 8.40 4.41 2.04
C TYR A 19 8.90 3.36 1.05
N LYS A 20 9.60 2.35 1.58
CA LYS A 20 9.80 1.10 0.83
C LYS A 20 8.46 0.41 0.68
N PHE A 21 8.22 -0.21 -0.46
CA PHE A 21 6.98 -0.93 -0.74
C PHE A 21 6.67 -2.00 0.34
N THR A 22 7.69 -2.79 0.68
CA THR A 22 7.61 -3.84 1.71
C THR A 22 7.48 -3.33 3.14
N SER A 23 7.69 -2.02 3.34
CA SER A 23 7.66 -1.36 4.64
C SER A 23 6.53 -0.33 4.73
N LEU A 24 5.51 -0.45 3.87
CA LEU A 24 4.32 0.39 3.93
C LEU A 24 3.64 0.26 5.30
N PRO A 25 3.20 1.37 5.91
CA PRO A 25 2.57 1.37 7.24
C PRO A 25 1.12 0.86 7.18
N ILE A 26 0.95 -0.44 6.94
CA ILE A 26 -0.36 -1.11 6.98
C ILE A 26 -0.86 -1.08 8.43
N ARG A 27 -2.12 -0.67 8.62
CA ARG A 27 -2.75 -0.67 9.94
C ARG A 27 -2.77 -2.08 10.50
N GLU A 28 -2.20 -2.27 11.69
CA GLU A 28 -2.16 -3.59 12.32
C GLU A 28 -3.56 -4.16 12.58
N GLN A 29 -4.55 -3.30 12.89
CA GLN A 29 -5.95 -3.72 13.05
C GLN A 29 -6.52 -4.36 11.78
N MET A 30 -6.15 -3.86 10.59
CA MET A 30 -6.57 -4.47 9.31
C MET A 30 -5.97 -5.87 9.16
N ILE A 31 -4.68 -6.03 9.51
CA ILE A 31 -3.99 -7.32 9.46
C ILE A 31 -4.67 -8.31 10.41
N ILE A 32 -5.00 -7.89 11.63
CA ILE A 32 -5.69 -8.72 12.62
C ILE A 32 -7.08 -9.13 12.11
N ASN A 33 -7.91 -8.16 11.70
CA ASN A 33 -9.26 -8.43 11.20
C ASN A 33 -9.24 -9.40 10.01
N LYS A 34 -8.40 -9.13 9.00
CA LYS A 34 -8.27 -10.02 7.84
C LYS A 34 -7.72 -11.39 8.22
N SER A 35 -6.81 -11.47 9.20
CA SER A 35 -6.30 -12.77 9.64
C SER A 35 -7.38 -13.59 10.35
N ILE A 36 -8.23 -12.96 11.17
CA ILE A 36 -9.39 -13.62 11.78
C ILE A 36 -10.36 -14.08 10.68
N GLU A 37 -10.66 -13.25 9.68
CA GLU A 37 -11.55 -13.63 8.57
C GLU A 37 -10.99 -14.79 7.73
N PHE A 38 -9.69 -14.77 7.42
CA PHE A 38 -9.09 -15.77 6.52
C PHE A 38 -8.76 -17.09 7.20
N PHE A 39 -8.36 -17.05 8.47
CA PHE A 39 -7.88 -18.23 9.20
C PHE A 39 -8.86 -18.69 10.28
N SER A 40 -9.98 -17.96 10.51
CA SER A 40 -10.93 -18.19 11.61
C SER A 40 -10.24 -18.30 12.97
N ASP A 41 -9.10 -17.62 13.11
CA ASP A 41 -8.20 -17.68 14.26
C ASP A 41 -8.35 -16.36 15.03
N PRO A 42 -8.95 -16.36 16.23
CA PRO A 42 -9.26 -15.14 16.99
C PRO A 42 -8.00 -14.39 17.46
N GLU A 43 -6.88 -15.09 17.58
CA GLU A 43 -5.58 -14.52 17.95
C GLU A 43 -4.52 -14.87 16.89
N PRO A 44 -4.54 -14.20 15.72
CA PRO A 44 -3.67 -14.55 14.61
C PRO A 44 -2.21 -14.46 15.03
N CYS A 45 -1.55 -15.62 14.98
CA CYS A 45 -0.12 -15.74 15.22
C CYS A 45 0.70 -15.00 14.15
N PHE A 46 2.00 -14.79 14.43
CA PHE A 46 2.92 -14.07 13.55
C PHE A 46 2.94 -14.59 12.09
N ILE A 47 2.77 -15.90 11.90
CA ILE A 47 2.71 -16.54 10.57
C ILE A 47 1.45 -16.09 9.81
N HIS A 48 0.28 -16.07 10.46
CA HIS A 48 -0.98 -15.61 9.86
C HIS A 48 -0.90 -14.12 9.49
N ARG A 49 -0.40 -13.30 10.42
CA ARG A 49 -0.20 -11.85 10.17
C ARG A 49 0.73 -11.60 9.00
N SER A 50 1.83 -12.35 8.91
CA SER A 50 2.78 -12.24 7.80
C SER A 50 2.17 -12.67 6.46
N ALA A 51 1.34 -13.72 6.45
CA ALA A 51 0.66 -14.17 5.24
C ALA A 51 -0.37 -13.13 4.75
N VAL A 52 -1.17 -12.58 5.66
CA VAL A 52 -2.12 -11.51 5.33
C VAL A 52 -1.38 -10.27 4.86
N LEU A 53 -0.34 -9.83 5.55
CA LEU A 53 0.47 -8.68 5.15
C LEU A 53 1.02 -8.84 3.72
N LYS A 54 1.61 -10.00 3.39
CA LYS A 54 2.09 -10.28 2.04
C LYS A 54 0.97 -10.19 1.00
N ARG A 55 -0.23 -10.68 1.33
CA ARG A 55 -1.39 -10.61 0.44
C ARG A 55 -1.85 -9.17 0.23
N LEU A 56 -1.91 -8.37 1.29
CA LEU A 56 -2.25 -6.95 1.22
C LEU A 56 -1.25 -6.18 0.36
N LEU A 57 0.04 -6.44 0.56
CA LEU A 57 1.09 -5.85 -0.26
C LEU A 57 0.94 -6.29 -1.73
N ALA A 58 0.70 -7.56 -2.02
CA ALA A 58 0.50 -8.02 -3.40
C ALA A 58 -0.68 -7.33 -4.10
N GLU A 59 -1.79 -7.06 -3.41
CA GLU A 59 -2.93 -6.32 -3.96
C GLU A 59 -2.56 -4.87 -4.33
N ILE A 60 -1.79 -4.22 -3.47
CA ILE A 60 -1.29 -2.87 -3.72
C ILE A 60 -0.27 -2.89 -4.87
N GLU A 61 0.58 -3.91 -4.94
CA GLU A 61 1.59 -4.06 -5.99
C GLU A 61 0.93 -4.24 -7.36
N ASN A 62 -0.10 -5.08 -7.43
CA ASN A 62 -0.88 -5.29 -8.64
C ASN A 62 -1.53 -4.00 -9.13
N TYR A 63 -2.03 -3.18 -8.21
CA TYR A 63 -2.60 -1.89 -8.54
C TYR A 63 -1.57 -0.95 -9.17
N PHE A 64 -0.40 -0.79 -8.55
CA PHE A 64 0.68 0.03 -9.11
C PHE A 64 1.24 -0.54 -10.42
N THR A 65 1.36 -1.86 -10.51
CA THR A 65 1.80 -2.55 -11.74
C THR A 65 0.84 -2.27 -12.90
N ALA A 66 -0.47 -2.29 -12.65
CA ALA A 66 -1.47 -1.96 -13.67
C ALA A 66 -1.34 -0.51 -14.15
N VAL A 67 -1.07 0.44 -13.24
CA VAL A 67 -0.82 1.85 -13.58
C VAL A 67 0.47 1.99 -14.41
N ALA A 68 1.52 1.25 -14.02
CA ALA A 68 2.80 1.21 -14.73
C ALA A 68 2.69 0.65 -16.15
N GLN A 69 1.89 -0.41 -16.32
CA GLN A 69 1.59 -0.97 -17.64
C GLN A 69 0.85 0.03 -18.54
N GLY A 70 0.09 0.95 -17.94
CA GLY A 70 -0.52 2.10 -18.63
C GLY A 70 0.46 3.22 -18.99
N GLY A 71 1.76 3.07 -18.70
CA GLY A 71 2.79 4.07 -18.98
C GLY A 71 2.83 5.23 -17.97
N SER A 72 2.17 5.09 -16.82
CA SER A 72 2.17 6.08 -15.75
C SER A 72 2.77 5.50 -14.47
N ASN A 73 3.50 6.31 -13.71
CA ASN A 73 4.04 5.95 -12.40
C ASN A 73 3.49 6.85 -11.28
N GLU A 74 2.50 7.68 -11.60
CA GLU A 74 1.81 8.59 -10.69
C GLU A 74 0.37 8.12 -10.47
N VAL A 75 -0.08 8.14 -9.23
CA VAL A 75 -1.43 7.75 -8.79
C VAL A 75 -2.02 8.90 -7.98
N ARG A 76 -3.30 9.21 -8.19
CA ARG A 76 -4.00 10.18 -7.33
C ARG A 76 -4.24 9.62 -5.94
N CYS A 77 -3.97 10.43 -4.91
CA CYS A 77 -4.15 10.00 -3.53
C CYS A 77 -5.61 9.73 -3.18
N SER A 78 -6.55 10.47 -3.78
CA SER A 78 -7.99 10.23 -3.64
C SER A 78 -8.36 8.84 -4.13
N ALA A 79 -8.01 8.49 -5.38
CA ALA A 79 -8.32 7.19 -5.98
C ALA A 79 -7.67 6.03 -5.22
N PHE A 80 -6.45 6.24 -4.70
CA PHE A 80 -5.78 5.24 -3.88
C PHE A 80 -6.49 5.05 -2.53
N THR A 81 -6.85 6.15 -1.86
CA THR A 81 -7.55 6.13 -0.55
C THR A 81 -8.94 5.54 -0.68
N GLU A 82 -9.65 5.75 -1.79
CA GLU A 82 -10.94 5.11 -2.06
C GLU A 82 -10.82 3.59 -2.09
N LYS A 83 -9.69 3.05 -2.55
CA LYS A 83 -9.48 1.60 -2.66
C LYS A 83 -8.81 0.97 -1.43
N PHE A 84 -7.91 1.70 -0.78
CA PHE A 84 -7.01 1.18 0.26
C PHE A 84 -6.99 2.00 1.55
N GLY A 85 -7.81 3.04 1.68
CA GLY A 85 -7.83 3.94 2.84
C GLY A 85 -8.23 3.26 4.16
N ASP A 86 -8.90 2.12 4.07
CA ASP A 86 -9.19 1.27 5.23
C ASP A 86 -7.92 0.56 5.74
N MET A 87 -7.04 0.16 4.81
CA MET A 87 -5.83 -0.62 5.07
C MET A 87 -4.62 0.23 5.49
N ILE A 88 -4.39 1.35 4.81
CA ILE A 88 -3.32 2.29 5.11
C ILE A 88 -3.88 3.68 5.21
N ASN A 89 -3.46 4.40 6.25
CA ASN A 89 -3.59 5.84 6.29
C ASN A 89 -2.28 6.49 5.84
N PHE A 90 -2.31 7.17 4.69
CA PHE A 90 -1.14 7.85 4.13
C PHE A 90 -0.87 9.22 4.76
N GLY A 91 -1.74 9.65 5.67
CA GLY A 91 -1.71 10.95 6.32
C GLY A 91 -2.30 12.06 5.45
N GLU A 92 -2.72 13.14 6.09
CA GLU A 92 -3.24 14.33 5.40
C GLU A 92 -2.10 15.09 4.67
N GLY A 93 -2.44 15.68 3.52
CA GLY A 93 -1.54 16.52 2.71
C GLY A 93 -0.96 15.89 1.45
N ALA A 94 -1.09 14.57 1.27
CA ALA A 94 -0.70 13.93 0.01
C ALA A 94 -1.80 14.10 -1.05
N GLU A 95 -1.47 14.67 -2.21
CA GLU A 95 -2.38 14.82 -3.35
C GLU A 95 -2.14 13.75 -4.42
N SER A 96 -0.88 13.34 -4.59
CA SER A 96 -0.48 12.27 -5.50
C SER A 96 0.59 11.37 -4.89
N LEU A 97 0.70 10.16 -5.43
CA LEU A 97 1.72 9.18 -5.10
C LEU A 97 2.52 8.88 -6.35
N GLU A 98 3.83 8.81 -6.24
CA GLU A 98 4.73 8.32 -7.27
C GLU A 98 5.37 7.04 -6.80
N PHE A 99 5.52 6.05 -7.68
CA PHE A 99 6.16 4.79 -7.35
C PHE A 99 7.29 4.46 -8.33
N ASP A 100 8.32 3.80 -7.81
CA ASP A 100 9.51 3.37 -8.56
C ASP A 100 9.52 1.84 -8.68
N LEU A 101 9.82 1.32 -9.86
CA LEU A 101 9.90 -0.12 -10.12
C LEU A 101 11.34 -0.61 -9.99
N GLU A 102 11.53 -1.80 -9.42
CA GLU A 102 12.83 -2.48 -9.52
C GLU A 102 13.07 -2.91 -10.97
N ARG A 103 14.10 -2.30 -11.59
CA ARG A 103 14.62 -2.67 -12.91
C ARG A 103 15.53 -3.88 -12.84
#